data_AF-A0A9R1AC26-F1
#
_entry.id   AF-A0A9R1AC26-F1
#
_cell.length_a   1.000
_cell.length_b   1.000
_cell.length_c   1.000
_cell.angle_alpha   90.00
_cell.angle_beta   90.00
_cell.angle_gamma   90.00
#
_symmetry.space_group_name_H-M   'P 1'
#
loop_
_entity.id
_entity.type
_entity.pdbx_description
1 polymer ?
#
loop_
_entity_poly.entity_id
_entity_poly.type
_entity_poly.pdbx_seq_one_letter_code
_entity_poly.pdbx_strand_id
1 'polypeptide(L)'
;MAATCSLRSVVRAPPPPRGLAGARRAVRCCSSAAPTGASTSKLVLEVKERLQREHPGLPTGRSGRDDDEMILWFLKDRKFAVDEAVPKLAKAIQKQDSLENEKLCAFLVEKALRNLPMGTDNILGIFDLRGFGVENGDLQFLKFLIDVFYYYYPKRLGEVLFVDAPFVFQPMWQLVKPLLKQYASLVRFCDAETVRKEYFTEETVPPDFRR
;
A
#
# COMPACT_ATOMS: atom_id res chain seq x y z
N MET A 1 16.69 -35.37 -11.43
CA MET A 1 15.46 -35.14 -12.21
C MET A 1 14.50 -34.33 -11.35
N ALA A 2 14.44 -33.01 -11.54
CA ALA A 2 13.54 -32.14 -10.78
C ALA A 2 12.30 -31.87 -11.63
N ALA A 3 11.14 -32.31 -11.15
CA ALA A 3 9.86 -32.04 -11.79
C ALA A 3 9.38 -30.64 -11.40
N THR A 4 9.36 -29.73 -12.37
CA THR A 4 8.72 -28.42 -12.26
C THR A 4 7.20 -28.59 -12.33
N CYS A 5 6.51 -28.35 -11.21
CA CYS A 5 5.05 -28.30 -11.18
C CYS A 5 4.59 -26.86 -11.40
N SER A 6 4.02 -26.58 -12.58
CA SER A 6 3.41 -25.30 -12.94
C SER A 6 1.93 -25.32 -12.55
N LEU A 7 1.56 -24.57 -11.51
CA LEU A 7 0.16 -24.33 -11.15
C LEU A 7 -0.41 -23.22 -12.04
N ARG A 8 -1.10 -23.60 -13.12
CA ARG A 8 -2.03 -22.70 -13.83
C ARG A 8 -3.39 -22.76 -13.12
N SER A 9 -3.80 -21.66 -12.50
CA SER A 9 -5.19 -21.46 -12.09
C SER A 9 -6.05 -21.23 -13.33
N VAL A 10 -6.88 -22.21 -13.68
CA VAL A 10 -7.96 -22.03 -14.66
C VAL A 10 -9.24 -21.77 -13.86
N VAL A 11 -9.60 -20.50 -13.71
CA VAL A 11 -10.92 -20.13 -13.18
C VAL A 11 -11.94 -20.27 -14.30
N ARG A 12 -12.76 -21.34 -14.26
CA ARG A 12 -13.96 -21.44 -15.10
C ARG A 12 -15.12 -20.76 -14.37
N ALA A 13 -15.76 -19.81 -15.03
CA ALA A 13 -16.98 -19.18 -14.53
C ALA A 13 -18.13 -20.22 -14.45
N PRO A 14 -19.04 -20.11 -13.45
CA PRO A 14 -20.19 -21.00 -13.34
C PRO A 14 -21.21 -20.72 -14.46
N PRO A 15 -21.97 -21.73 -14.92
CA PRO A 15 -23.02 -21.52 -15.91
C PRO A 15 -24.17 -20.67 -15.33
N PRO A 16 -24.86 -19.87 -16.16
CA PRO A 16 -25.95 -19.03 -15.70
C PRO A 16 -27.15 -19.89 -15.24
N PRO A 17 -27.89 -19.44 -14.20
CA PRO A 17 -29.07 -20.16 -13.74
C PRO A 17 -30.19 -20.09 -14.78
N ARG A 18 -30.84 -21.24 -15.01
CA ARG A 18 -32.02 -21.37 -15.87
C ARG A 18 -33.25 -20.76 -15.18
N GLY A 19 -33.79 -19.71 -15.79
CA GLY A 19 -35.22 -19.39 -15.86
C GLY A 19 -36.02 -19.23 -14.56
N LEU A 20 -36.32 -17.99 -14.20
CA LEU A 20 -37.58 -17.63 -13.54
C LEU A 20 -38.14 -16.39 -14.24
N ALA A 21 -39.27 -16.60 -14.91
CA ALA A 21 -40.08 -15.57 -15.53
C ALA A 21 -40.77 -14.73 -14.45
N GLY A 22 -40.74 -13.41 -14.57
CA GLY A 22 -41.54 -12.54 -13.71
C GLY A 22 -41.17 -11.06 -13.79
N ALA A 23 -42.12 -10.25 -14.26
CA ALA A 23 -42.17 -8.78 -14.19
C ALA A 23 -41.07 -7.99 -14.94
N ARG A 24 -41.32 -7.73 -16.24
CA ARG A 24 -40.69 -6.63 -16.96
C ARG A 24 -41.16 -5.29 -16.37
N ARG A 25 -40.46 -4.78 -15.37
CA ARG A 25 -40.46 -3.33 -15.13
C ARG A 25 -39.50 -2.73 -16.14
N ALA A 26 -40.04 -2.09 -17.18
CA ALA A 26 -39.24 -1.38 -18.16
C ALA A 26 -38.49 -0.25 -17.44
N VAL A 27 -37.23 -0.51 -17.08
CA VAL A 27 -36.26 0.55 -16.81
C VAL A 27 -36.08 1.25 -18.14
N ARG A 28 -36.59 2.48 -18.24
CA ARG A 28 -36.31 3.37 -19.37
C ARG A 28 -34.81 3.60 -19.38
N CYS A 29 -34.09 2.80 -20.15
CA CYS A 29 -32.70 3.04 -20.45
C CYS A 29 -32.69 4.27 -21.36
N CYS A 30 -32.37 5.44 -20.79
CA CYS A 30 -31.95 6.56 -21.62
C CYS A 30 -30.67 6.10 -22.31
N SER A 31 -30.79 5.72 -23.58
CA SER A 31 -29.66 5.42 -24.45
C SER A 31 -28.91 6.73 -24.69
N SER A 32 -28.02 7.11 -23.77
CA SER A 32 -27.01 8.13 -24.07
C SER A 32 -26.14 7.57 -25.19
N ALA A 33 -26.18 8.21 -26.37
CA ALA A 33 -25.28 7.87 -27.47
C ALA A 33 -23.84 7.85 -26.95
N ALA A 34 -23.04 6.89 -27.38
CA ALA A 34 -21.65 6.81 -26.97
C ALA A 34 -20.92 8.12 -27.35
N PRO A 35 -20.15 8.72 -26.42
CA PRO A 35 -19.48 9.98 -26.69
C PRO A 35 -18.46 9.85 -27.83
N THR A 36 -18.32 10.91 -28.64
CA THR A 36 -17.31 10.98 -29.71
C THR A 36 -15.89 11.02 -29.13
N GLY A 37 -14.85 10.77 -29.94
CA GLY A 37 -13.45 10.77 -29.48
C GLY A 37 -13.01 12.09 -28.82
N ALA A 38 -13.48 13.23 -29.34
CA ALA A 38 -13.23 14.55 -28.75
C ALA A 38 -13.98 14.76 -27.42
N SER A 39 -15.17 14.17 -27.26
CA SER A 39 -15.93 14.20 -25.99
C SER A 39 -15.27 13.32 -24.93
N THR A 40 -14.71 12.19 -25.34
CA THR A 40 -14.07 11.21 -24.47
C THR A 40 -12.78 11.77 -23.84
N SER A 41 -11.99 12.53 -24.61
CA SER A 41 -10.77 13.20 -24.11
C SER A 41 -11.08 14.24 -23.02
N LYS A 42 -12.19 14.98 -23.16
CA LYS A 42 -12.63 15.95 -22.14
C LYS A 42 -13.02 15.27 -20.83
N LEU A 43 -13.70 14.12 -20.89
CA LEU A 43 -14.08 13.36 -19.71
C LEU A 43 -12.87 12.80 -18.96
N VAL A 44 -11.83 12.35 -19.69
CA VAL A 44 -10.57 11.91 -19.07
C VAL A 44 -9.90 13.06 -18.32
N LEU A 45 -9.81 14.23 -18.95
CA LEU A 45 -9.26 15.43 -18.30
C LEU A 45 -10.05 15.82 -17.05
N GLU A 46 -11.39 15.81 -17.13
CA GLU A 46 -12.25 16.09 -16.00
C GLU A 46 -12.01 15.10 -14.84
N VAL A 47 -11.88 13.80 -15.12
CA VAL A 47 -11.54 12.80 -14.09
C VAL A 47 -10.19 13.11 -13.44
N LYS A 48 -9.16 13.47 -14.22
CA LYS A 48 -7.83 13.81 -13.67
C LYS A 48 -7.88 15.02 -12.75
N GLU A 49 -8.54 16.09 -13.18
CA GLU A 49 -8.72 17.30 -12.38
C GLU A 49 -9.50 17.01 -11.09
N ARG A 50 -10.54 16.17 -11.17
CA ARG A 50 -11.32 15.74 -10.01
C ARG A 50 -10.52 14.88 -9.05
N LEU A 51 -9.73 13.92 -9.54
CA LEU A 51 -8.85 13.11 -8.70
C LEU A 51 -7.87 14.00 -7.92
N GLN A 52 -7.24 14.97 -8.58
CA GLN A 52 -6.30 15.87 -7.92
C GLN A 52 -6.98 16.76 -6.88
N ARG A 53 -8.18 17.26 -7.16
CA ARG A 53 -8.94 18.15 -6.28
C ARG A 53 -9.56 17.42 -5.09
N GLU A 54 -10.15 16.25 -5.32
CA GLU A 54 -10.90 15.49 -4.30
C GLU A 54 -10.00 14.55 -3.49
N HIS A 55 -8.84 14.17 -4.05
CA HIS A 55 -7.92 13.21 -3.43
C HIS A 55 -6.44 13.65 -3.58
N PRO A 56 -6.03 14.79 -3.00
CA PRO A 56 -4.68 15.36 -3.21
C PRO A 56 -3.53 14.47 -2.71
N GLY A 57 -3.81 13.51 -1.80
CA GLY A 57 -2.82 12.56 -1.28
C GLY A 57 -2.64 11.28 -2.12
N LEU A 58 -3.37 11.11 -3.23
CA LEU A 58 -3.18 9.95 -4.09
C LEU A 58 -1.86 10.04 -4.86
N PRO A 59 -1.18 8.90 -5.11
CA PRO A 59 0.05 8.85 -5.91
C PRO A 59 -0.23 8.96 -7.43
N THR A 60 -1.13 9.85 -7.84
CA THR A 60 -1.44 10.15 -9.25
C THR A 60 -0.20 10.65 -9.99
N GLY A 61 -0.03 10.27 -11.25
CA GLY A 61 1.09 10.65 -12.11
C GLY A 61 2.43 9.97 -11.80
N ARG A 62 2.65 9.42 -10.60
CA ARG A 62 3.93 8.78 -10.23
C ARG A 62 4.11 7.38 -10.82
N SER A 63 3.03 6.71 -11.19
CA SER A 63 3.03 5.27 -11.47
C SER A 63 2.16 4.85 -12.65
N GLY A 64 1.61 5.81 -13.42
CA GLY A 64 0.72 5.53 -14.56
C GLY A 64 -0.61 4.87 -14.17
N ARG A 65 -0.96 4.87 -12.86
CA ARG A 65 -2.19 4.26 -12.34
C ARG A 65 -3.44 5.13 -12.58
N ASP A 66 -3.25 6.21 -13.31
CA ASP A 66 -4.21 7.22 -13.74
C ASP A 66 -3.92 7.63 -15.20
N ASP A 67 -3.37 6.70 -15.99
CA ASP A 67 -3.21 6.91 -17.43
C ASP A 67 -4.56 6.96 -18.15
N ASP A 68 -4.55 7.48 -19.37
CA ASP A 68 -5.76 7.71 -20.15
C ASP A 68 -6.51 6.39 -20.40
N GLU A 69 -5.78 5.30 -20.66
CA GLU A 69 -6.39 3.99 -20.90
C GLU A 69 -7.14 3.45 -19.68
N MET A 70 -6.55 3.54 -18.49
CA MET A 70 -7.19 3.12 -17.25
C MET A 70 -8.40 4.02 -16.92
N ILE A 71 -8.26 5.33 -17.05
CA ILE A 71 -9.38 6.26 -16.83
C ILE A 71 -10.53 5.95 -17.79
N LEU A 72 -10.21 5.74 -19.06
CA LEU A 72 -11.20 5.38 -20.08
C LEU A 72 -11.89 4.06 -19.78
N TRP A 73 -11.18 3.09 -19.22
CA TRP A 73 -11.76 1.82 -18.80
C TRP A 73 -12.80 2.01 -17.69
N PHE A 74 -12.48 2.78 -16.64
CA PHE A 74 -13.42 3.10 -15.56
C PHE A 74 -14.62 3.91 -16.05
N LEU A 75 -14.39 4.89 -16.93
CA LEU A 75 -15.47 5.65 -17.57
C LEU A 75 -16.40 4.72 -18.37
N LYS A 76 -15.85 3.82 -19.19
CA LYS A 76 -16.66 2.86 -19.98
C LYS A 76 -17.50 1.95 -19.08
N ASP A 77 -16.93 1.39 -18.02
CA ASP A 77 -17.65 0.58 -17.02
C ASP A 77 -18.83 1.34 -16.39
N ARG A 78 -18.65 2.65 -16.16
CA ARG A 78 -19.65 3.53 -15.53
C ARG A 78 -20.50 4.32 -16.51
N LYS A 79 -20.59 3.86 -17.77
CA LYS A 79 -21.38 4.54 -18.83
C LYS A 79 -21.03 6.02 -18.97
N PHE A 80 -19.74 6.34 -18.83
CA PHE A 80 -19.16 7.67 -18.87
C PHE A 80 -19.66 8.62 -17.76
N ALA A 81 -20.18 8.10 -16.66
CA ALA A 81 -20.53 8.89 -15.47
C ALA A 81 -19.27 9.19 -14.63
N VAL A 82 -18.79 10.43 -14.72
CA VAL A 82 -17.60 10.91 -13.98
C VAL A 82 -17.78 10.76 -12.47
N ASP A 83 -18.96 11.10 -11.95
CA ASP A 83 -19.29 11.01 -10.52
C ASP A 83 -19.15 9.59 -9.94
N GLU A 84 -19.38 8.57 -10.76
CA GLU A 84 -19.20 7.17 -10.33
C GLU A 84 -17.79 6.64 -10.58
N ALA A 85 -17.12 7.14 -11.63
CA ALA A 85 -15.79 6.68 -12.03
C ALA A 85 -14.70 7.17 -11.06
N VAL A 86 -14.73 8.45 -10.67
CA VAL A 86 -13.72 9.07 -9.78
C VAL A 86 -13.52 8.30 -8.47
N PRO A 87 -14.53 8.04 -7.63
CA PRO A 87 -14.32 7.36 -6.34
C PRO A 87 -13.89 5.90 -6.52
N LYS A 88 -14.26 5.24 -7.63
CA LYS A 88 -13.85 3.87 -7.92
C LYS A 88 -12.39 3.80 -8.35
N LEU A 89 -11.96 4.70 -9.22
CA LEU A 89 -10.58 4.81 -9.66
C LEU A 89 -9.68 5.22 -8.49
N ALA A 90 -10.06 6.23 -7.70
CA ALA A 90 -9.34 6.64 -6.50
C ALA A 90 -9.09 5.46 -5.55
N LYS A 91 -10.13 4.68 -5.26
CA LYS A 91 -10.02 3.47 -4.42
C LYS A 91 -9.12 2.40 -5.04
N ALA A 92 -9.16 2.22 -6.36
CA ALA A 92 -8.30 1.27 -7.05
C ALA A 92 -6.82 1.68 -6.97
N ILE A 93 -6.51 2.96 -7.21
CA ILE A 93 -5.16 3.52 -7.08
C ILE A 93 -4.63 3.33 -5.66
N GLN A 94 -5.43 3.70 -4.64
CA GLN A 94 -5.03 3.55 -3.24
C GLN A 94 -4.77 2.09 -2.87
N LYS A 95 -5.65 1.17 -3.28
CA LYS A 95 -5.50 -0.26 -2.97
C LYS A 95 -4.26 -0.86 -3.65
N GLN A 96 -3.98 -0.47 -4.88
CA GLN A 96 -2.77 -0.90 -5.57
C GLN A 96 -1.53 -0.36 -4.87
N ASP A 97 -1.56 0.89 -4.41
CA ASP A 97 -0.44 1.49 -3.68
C ASP A 97 -0.10 0.74 -2.39
N SER A 98 -1.13 0.48 -1.57
CA SER A 98 -1.00 -0.35 -0.37
C SER A 98 -0.37 -1.71 -0.68
N LEU A 99 -0.84 -2.39 -1.73
CA LEU A 99 -0.32 -3.70 -2.12
C LEU A 99 1.16 -3.64 -2.57
N GLU A 100 1.55 -2.61 -3.31
CA GLU A 100 2.95 -2.44 -3.72
C GLU A 100 3.86 -2.12 -2.53
N ASN A 101 3.39 -1.32 -1.57
CA ASN A 101 4.12 -1.05 -0.32
C ASN A 101 4.32 -2.34 0.48
N GLU A 102 3.28 -3.17 0.62
CA GLU A 102 3.37 -4.49 1.25
C GLU A 102 4.38 -5.41 0.57
N LYS A 103 4.36 -5.49 -0.78
CA LYS A 103 5.32 -6.29 -1.55
C LYS A 103 6.75 -5.79 -1.39
N LEU A 104 6.96 -4.48 -1.47
CA LEU A 104 8.28 -3.86 -1.27
C LEU A 104 8.79 -4.17 0.12
N CYS A 105 7.94 -4.06 1.14
CA CYS A 105 8.27 -4.38 2.51
C CYS A 105 8.70 -5.85 2.66
N ALA A 106 7.90 -6.79 2.14
CA ALA A 106 8.24 -8.21 2.18
C ALA A 106 9.58 -8.48 1.46
N PHE A 107 9.81 -7.84 0.31
CA PHE A 107 11.08 -7.94 -0.41
C PHE A 107 12.27 -7.41 0.41
N LEU A 108 12.11 -6.29 1.11
CA LEU A 108 13.15 -5.72 1.96
C LEU A 108 13.47 -6.62 3.16
N VAL A 109 12.45 -7.18 3.81
CA VAL A 109 12.64 -8.16 4.90
C VAL A 109 13.43 -9.38 4.40
N GLU A 110 13.02 -9.94 3.27
CA GLU A 110 13.70 -11.08 2.63
C GLU A 110 15.14 -10.76 2.24
N LYS A 111 15.37 -9.55 1.71
CA LYS A 111 16.71 -9.08 1.35
C LYS A 111 17.59 -8.90 2.59
N ALA A 112 17.04 -8.35 3.69
CA ALA A 112 17.77 -8.20 4.94
C ALA A 112 18.18 -9.57 5.52
N LEU A 113 17.25 -10.52 5.55
CA LEU A 113 17.51 -11.88 6.04
C LEU A 113 18.60 -12.60 5.23
N ARG A 114 18.59 -12.47 3.90
CA ARG A 114 19.63 -13.06 3.03
C ARG A 114 21.02 -12.47 3.24
N ASN A 115 21.09 -11.23 3.71
CA ASN A 115 22.35 -10.51 3.93
C ASN A 115 22.88 -10.63 5.36
N LEU A 116 22.23 -11.42 6.22
CA LEU A 116 22.71 -11.64 7.58
C LEU A 116 24.07 -12.38 7.58
N PRO A 117 25.01 -11.97 8.43
CA PRO A 117 26.25 -12.71 8.64
C PRO A 117 25.99 -14.14 9.16
N MET A 118 26.93 -15.05 8.91
CA MET A 118 26.85 -16.40 9.46
C MET A 118 26.72 -16.36 10.99
N GLY A 119 25.77 -17.13 11.54
CA GLY A 119 25.49 -17.18 12.97
C GLY A 119 24.59 -16.05 13.50
N THR A 120 24.11 -15.15 12.64
CA THR A 120 23.11 -14.14 13.01
C THR A 120 21.75 -14.51 12.46
N ASP A 121 20.74 -14.53 13.33
CA ASP A 121 19.37 -14.90 12.95
C ASP A 121 18.37 -13.74 12.99
N ASN A 122 18.79 -12.59 13.54
CA ASN A 122 17.91 -11.46 13.83
C ASN A 122 18.28 -10.23 13.01
N ILE A 123 17.25 -9.50 12.57
CA ILE A 123 17.38 -8.19 11.94
C ILE A 123 17.07 -7.06 12.95
N LEU A 124 17.64 -5.89 12.68
CA LEU A 124 17.33 -4.62 13.36
C LEU A 124 16.31 -3.84 12.52
N GLY A 125 15.20 -3.42 13.13
CA GLY A 125 14.26 -2.49 12.50
C GLY A 125 14.58 -1.06 12.91
N ILE A 126 14.80 -0.14 11.96
CA ILE A 126 14.99 1.28 12.25
C ILE A 126 13.84 2.06 11.62
N PHE A 127 13.07 2.76 12.45
CA PHE A 127 11.95 3.60 12.04
C PHE A 127 12.26 5.04 12.41
N ASP A 128 12.67 5.79 11.40
CA ASP A 128 12.89 7.24 11.52
C ASP A 128 11.55 7.97 11.60
N LEU A 129 11.29 8.61 12.73
CA LEU A 129 10.05 9.34 12.99
C LEU A 129 10.26 10.86 12.92
N ARG A 130 11.42 11.34 12.44
CA ARG A 130 11.64 12.77 12.16
C ARG A 130 10.63 13.25 11.13
N GLY A 131 9.92 14.34 11.44
CA GLY A 131 8.86 14.87 10.58
C GLY A 131 7.57 14.03 10.59
N PHE A 132 7.43 13.07 11.51
CA PHE A 132 6.21 12.29 11.65
C PHE A 132 5.01 13.19 12.00
N GLY A 133 3.96 13.09 11.18
CA GLY A 133 2.64 13.70 11.37
C GLY A 133 1.55 12.65 11.28
N VAL A 134 0.38 12.94 11.85
CA VAL A 134 -0.76 11.99 11.89
C VAL A 134 -1.23 11.65 10.48
N GLU A 135 -1.14 12.60 9.55
CA GLU A 135 -1.46 12.44 8.13
C GLU A 135 -0.61 11.38 7.41
N ASN A 136 0.59 11.08 7.93
CA ASN A 136 1.51 10.09 7.36
C ASN A 136 1.48 8.76 8.13
N GLY A 137 0.60 8.62 9.12
CA GLY A 137 0.48 7.40 9.92
C GLY A 137 -0.36 6.33 9.24
N ASP A 138 0.29 5.28 8.73
CA ASP A 138 -0.39 4.12 8.14
C ASP A 138 -0.46 2.93 9.12
N LEU A 139 -1.55 2.88 9.90
CA LEU A 139 -1.81 1.79 10.83
C LEU A 139 -2.12 0.45 10.11
N GLN A 140 -2.62 0.49 8.87
CA GLN A 140 -2.92 -0.73 8.11
C GLN A 140 -1.61 -1.40 7.67
N PHE A 141 -0.71 -0.61 7.10
CA PHE A 141 0.62 -1.09 6.73
C PHE A 141 1.43 -1.53 7.94
N LEU A 142 1.37 -0.79 9.06
CA LEU A 142 2.03 -1.20 10.29
C LEU A 142 1.49 -2.54 10.82
N LYS A 143 0.17 -2.75 10.77
CA LYS A 143 -0.42 -4.05 11.13
C LYS A 143 0.08 -5.15 10.21
N PHE A 144 0.13 -4.92 8.90
CA PHE A 144 0.72 -5.86 7.94
C PHE A 144 2.17 -6.22 8.33
N LEU A 145 3.00 -5.22 8.64
CA LEU A 145 4.39 -5.43 9.02
C LEU A 145 4.53 -6.27 10.29
N ILE A 146 3.69 -6.02 11.30
CA ILE A 146 3.63 -6.83 12.51
C ILE A 146 3.22 -8.27 12.18
N ASP A 147 2.21 -8.46 11.32
CA ASP A 147 1.76 -9.79 10.89
C ASP A 147 2.86 -10.55 10.13
N VAL A 148 3.69 -9.86 9.33
CA VAL A 148 4.86 -10.45 8.65
C VAL A 148 5.83 -11.07 9.66
N PHE A 149 6.25 -10.33 10.69
CA PHE A 149 7.15 -10.88 11.72
C PHE A 149 6.47 -11.85 12.68
N TYR A 150 5.17 -11.71 12.91
CA TYR A 150 4.46 -12.61 13.81
C TYR A 150 4.22 -14.00 13.19
N TYR A 151 3.77 -14.05 11.93
CA TYR A 151 3.35 -15.30 11.29
C TYR A 151 4.40 -15.92 10.37
N TYR A 152 5.16 -15.10 9.64
CA TYR A 152 6.06 -15.60 8.59
C TYR A 152 7.52 -15.65 9.05
N TYR A 153 7.95 -14.68 9.85
CA TYR A 153 9.32 -14.57 10.34
C TYR A 153 9.42 -14.50 11.88
N PRO A 154 8.82 -15.46 12.60
CA PRO A 154 8.83 -15.44 14.06
C PRO A 154 10.26 -15.44 14.59
N LYS A 155 10.51 -14.63 15.62
CA LYS A 155 11.82 -14.48 16.28
C LYS A 155 12.95 -13.94 15.39
N ARG A 156 12.66 -13.46 14.17
CA ARG A 156 13.67 -12.83 13.30
C ARG A 156 13.91 -11.36 13.60
N LEU A 157 13.08 -10.73 14.43
CA LEU A 157 13.26 -9.34 14.84
C LEU A 157 14.00 -9.30 16.18
N GLY A 158 15.18 -8.68 16.21
CA GLY A 158 16.03 -8.62 17.40
C GLY A 158 15.82 -7.35 18.23
N GLU A 159 15.69 -6.21 17.56
CA GLU A 159 15.46 -4.91 18.18
C GLU A 159 14.74 -3.99 17.17
N VAL A 160 13.99 -3.03 17.68
CA VAL A 160 13.30 -2.00 16.90
C VAL A 160 13.64 -0.62 17.46
N LEU A 161 14.22 0.24 16.63
CA LEU A 161 14.55 1.61 16.99
C LEU A 161 13.47 2.56 16.46
N PHE A 162 12.83 3.28 17.36
CA PHE A 162 11.99 4.44 17.03
C PHE A 162 12.82 5.69 17.23
N VAL A 163 13.25 6.28 16.13
CA VAL A 163 14.24 7.35 16.10
C VAL A 163 13.55 8.71 16.09
N ASP A 164 13.92 9.57 17.04
CA ASP A 164 13.41 10.95 17.17
C ASP A 164 11.88 11.04 17.12
N ALA A 165 11.21 10.12 17.85
CA ALA A 165 9.75 10.09 17.93
C ALA A 165 9.19 11.43 18.48
N PRO A 166 8.43 12.21 17.70
CA PRO A 166 7.91 13.48 18.17
C PRO A 166 6.80 13.27 19.21
N PHE A 167 6.51 14.27 20.04
CA PHE A 167 5.47 14.18 21.07
C PHE A 167 4.09 13.75 20.50
N VAL A 168 3.75 14.18 19.28
CA VAL A 168 2.52 13.79 18.58
C VAL A 168 2.43 12.28 18.29
N PHE A 169 3.54 11.54 18.34
CA PHE A 169 3.55 10.08 18.19
C PHE A 169 3.03 9.36 19.46
N GLN A 170 3.03 9.99 20.64
CA GLN A 170 2.60 9.35 21.89
C GLN A 170 1.17 8.77 21.83
N PRO A 171 0.13 9.51 21.37
CA PRO A 171 -1.20 8.94 21.18
C PRO A 171 -1.21 7.74 20.22
N MET A 172 -0.44 7.81 19.13
CA MET A 172 -0.33 6.70 18.19
C MET A 172 0.34 5.49 18.83
N TRP A 173 1.38 5.70 19.64
CA TRP A 173 2.06 4.63 20.36
C TRP A 173 1.12 3.87 21.30
N GLN A 174 0.15 4.54 21.94
CA GLN A 174 -0.87 3.87 22.75
C GLN A 174 -1.75 2.92 21.92
N LEU A 175 -1.95 3.19 20.63
CA LEU A 175 -2.67 2.32 19.71
C LEU A 175 -1.78 1.20 19.15
N VAL A 176 -0.51 1.49 18.89
CA VAL A 176 0.45 0.57 18.29
C VAL A 176 0.97 -0.46 19.29
N LYS A 177 1.28 -0.05 20.51
CA LYS A 177 1.91 -0.91 21.53
C LYS A 177 1.11 -2.19 21.79
N PRO A 178 -0.23 -2.19 21.91
CA PRO A 178 -1.00 -3.42 22.04
C PRO A 178 -0.92 -4.35 20.82
N LEU A 179 -0.82 -3.78 19.60
CA LEU A 179 -0.70 -4.56 18.35
C LEU A 179 0.61 -5.33 18.28
N LEU A 180 1.68 -4.77 18.85
CA LEU A 180 3.01 -5.39 18.86
C LEU A 180 3.11 -6.64 19.75
N LYS A 181 2.18 -6.85 20.70
CA LYS A 181 2.19 -7.99 21.63
C LYS A 181 3.57 -8.14 22.30
N GLN A 182 4.20 -9.31 22.18
CA GLN A 182 5.54 -9.59 22.71
C GLN A 182 6.64 -8.74 22.06
N TYR A 183 6.47 -8.27 20.83
CA TYR A 183 7.46 -7.45 20.14
C TYR A 183 7.57 -6.04 20.73
N ALA A 184 6.61 -5.61 21.57
CA ALA A 184 6.67 -4.31 22.24
C ALA A 184 7.91 -4.17 23.16
N SER A 185 8.44 -5.28 23.70
CA SER A 185 9.65 -5.27 24.52
C SER A 185 10.93 -5.11 23.71
N LEU A 186 10.87 -5.24 22.38
CA LEU A 186 12.02 -5.02 21.48
C LEU A 186 12.17 -3.56 21.07
N VAL A 187 11.18 -2.71 21.39
CA VAL A 187 11.17 -1.30 20.97
C VAL A 187 12.02 -0.45 21.89
N ARG A 188 13.01 0.22 21.31
CA ARG A 188 13.85 1.25 21.94
C ARG A 188 13.56 2.59 21.28
N PHE A 189 13.23 3.59 22.08
CA PHE A 189 13.18 4.99 21.65
C PHE A 189 14.58 5.59 21.79
N CYS A 190 15.07 6.26 20.75
CA CYS A 190 16.40 6.87 20.74
C CYS A 190 16.44 8.09 19.80
N ASP A 191 17.49 8.90 19.89
CA ASP A 191 17.73 10.00 18.95
C ASP A 191 18.64 9.55 17.79
N ALA A 192 18.64 10.32 16.69
CA ALA A 192 19.46 10.03 15.52
C ALA A 192 20.97 9.93 15.83
N GLU A 193 21.45 10.69 16.80
CA GLU A 193 22.87 10.68 17.19
C GLU A 193 23.27 9.37 17.88
N THR A 194 22.38 8.82 18.70
CA THR A 194 22.51 7.48 19.31
C THR A 194 22.57 6.41 18.24
N VAL A 195 21.66 6.47 17.26
CA VAL A 195 21.65 5.53 16.12
C VAL A 195 22.97 5.58 15.37
N ARG A 196 23.45 6.78 15.03
CA ARG A 196 24.71 7.00 14.33
C ARG A 196 25.90 6.39 15.07
N LYS A 197 26.03 6.66 16.37
CA LYS A 197 27.18 6.24 17.18
C LYS A 197 27.19 4.76 17.55
N GLU A 198 26.03 4.20 17.87
CA GLU A 198 25.95 2.83 18.40
C GLU A 198 25.77 1.77 17.31
N TYR A 199 25.15 2.11 16.17
CA TYR A 199 24.73 1.11 15.17
C TYR A 199 25.47 1.21 13.84
N PHE A 200 26.24 2.27 13.59
CA PHE A 200 26.96 2.46 12.33
C PHE A 200 28.41 2.85 12.55
N THR A 201 29.25 2.50 11.57
CA THR A 201 30.58 3.10 11.39
C THR A 201 30.47 4.33 10.50
N GLU A 202 31.49 5.20 10.50
CA GLU A 202 31.56 6.37 9.61
C GLU A 202 31.45 6.01 8.12
N GLU A 203 31.84 4.79 7.74
CA GLU A 203 31.77 4.27 6.37
C GLU A 203 30.38 3.73 6.00
N THR A 204 29.63 3.26 6.99
CA THR A 204 28.36 2.52 6.80
C THR A 204 27.13 3.33 7.18
N VAL A 205 27.31 4.50 7.82
CA VAL A 205 26.21 5.38 8.21
C VAL A 205 25.42 5.88 6.98
N PRO A 206 24.08 5.72 6.97
CA PRO A 206 23.23 6.25 5.91
C PRO A 206 23.28 7.78 5.84
N PRO A 207 23.13 8.40 4.65
CA PRO A 207 23.16 9.87 4.50
C PRO A 207 22.27 10.65 5.47
N ASP A 208 21.09 10.11 5.78
CA ASP A 208 20.11 10.75 6.67
C ASP A 208 20.52 10.77 8.15
N PHE A 209 21.51 9.96 8.53
CA PHE A 209 22.07 9.89 9.89
C PHE A 209 23.49 10.47 9.98
N ARG A 210 23.98 11.18 8.94
CA ARG A 210 25.33 11.78 8.94
C ARG A 210 25.40 13.20 9.51
N ARG A 211 24.25 13.86 9.70
CA ARG A 211 24.16 15.27 10.08
C ARG A 211 23.69 15.43 11.51
#